data_AF-A0A3N2RTU3-F1
#
_entry.id   AF-A0A3N2RTU3-F1
#
_cell.length_a   1.000
_cell.length_b   1.000
_cell.length_c   1.000
_cell.angle_alpha   90.00
_cell.angle_beta   90.00
_cell.angle_gamma   90.00
#
_symmetry.space_group_name_H-M   'P 1'
#
loop_
_entity.id
_entity.type
_entity.pdbx_description
1 polymer ?
#
loop_
_entity_poly.entity_id
_entity_poly.type
_entity_poly.pdbx_seq_one_letter_code
_entity_poly.pdbx_strand_id
1 'polypeptide(L)'
;MNTQMQILKAYHVQGNEYGVIRFATKNVVARREGALELEEEFNCVSCKRLPAADKYATQGTVPTRALVEDLGWWQECGYCCCHVDDETDGRVWDGDTAYCDIECQARLMNCRIDDEAERKCKHDAEQAAIAVAEAKFPGITDVTAYTGHKKTITLYFRFPGGKERASWDLDGEFVGTNHIDVEPFKAYMASIRKEAQ
;
A
#
# COMPACT_ATOMS: atom_id res chain seq x y z
N MET A 1 28.51 -16.03 24.98
CA MET A 1 28.02 -14.64 24.85
C MET A 1 26.63 -14.62 25.47
N ASN A 2 26.49 -14.05 26.66
CA ASN A 2 25.19 -13.96 27.35
C ASN A 2 24.35 -12.90 26.66
N THR A 3 23.44 -13.32 25.78
CA THR A 3 22.31 -12.48 25.39
C THR A 3 21.39 -12.40 26.60
N GLN A 4 21.66 -11.48 27.52
CA GLN A 4 20.65 -11.09 28.50
C GLN A 4 19.43 -10.65 27.69
N MET A 5 18.35 -11.44 27.72
CA MET A 5 17.04 -11.01 27.24
C MET A 5 16.71 -9.73 28.01
N GLN A 6 16.92 -8.61 27.34
CA GLN A 6 16.65 -7.31 27.88
C GLN A 6 15.13 -7.22 28.07
N ILE A 7 14.68 -7.19 29.33
CA ILE A 7 13.26 -7.14 29.67
C ILE A 7 12.71 -5.81 29.14
N LEU A 8 11.92 -5.89 28.08
CA LEU A 8 11.20 -4.77 27.53
C LEU A 8 10.06 -4.37 28.47
N LYS A 9 9.84 -3.06 28.55
CA LYS A 9 8.88 -2.41 29.42
C LYS A 9 8.02 -1.50 28.58
N ALA A 10 6.71 -1.49 28.80
CA ALA A 10 5.78 -0.63 28.08
C ALA A 10 5.83 0.83 28.60
N TYR A 11 5.93 1.77 27.68
CA TYR A 11 5.85 3.21 27.97
C TYR A 11 4.79 3.84 27.09
N HIS A 12 3.92 4.63 27.69
CA HIS A 12 3.00 5.51 27.00
C HIS A 12 3.75 6.78 26.62
N VAL A 13 3.85 7.03 25.31
CA VAL A 13 4.34 8.28 24.75
C VAL A 13 3.14 9.06 24.24
N GLN A 14 2.94 10.27 24.76
CA GLN A 14 1.80 11.13 24.43
C GLN A 14 2.31 12.36 23.69
N GLY A 15 1.84 12.55 22.46
CA GLY A 15 1.97 13.78 21.69
C GLY A 15 0.81 14.73 21.93
N ASN A 16 0.62 15.69 21.02
CA ASN A 16 -0.43 16.70 21.13
C ASN A 16 -1.84 16.11 20.94
N GLU A 17 -2.00 15.22 19.96
CA GLU A 17 -3.29 14.62 19.60
C GLU A 17 -3.31 13.10 19.85
N TYR A 18 -2.26 12.40 19.40
CA TYR A 18 -2.17 10.94 19.48
C TYR A 18 -1.18 10.48 20.57
N GLY A 19 -1.43 9.27 21.07
CA GLY A 19 -0.52 8.56 21.97
C GLY A 19 -0.15 7.21 21.40
N VAL A 20 1.07 6.74 21.71
CA VAL A 20 1.57 5.41 21.30
C VAL A 20 2.16 4.67 22.49
N ILE A 21 2.13 3.34 22.44
CA ILE A 21 2.81 2.49 23.43
C ILE A 21 4.11 1.95 22.81
N ARG A 22 5.24 2.23 23.44
CA ARG A 22 6.55 1.71 23.05
C ARG A 22 7.10 0.75 24.08
N PHE A 23 7.59 -0.39 23.61
CA PHE A 23 8.26 -1.40 24.43
C PHE A 23 9.77 -1.21 24.37
N ALA A 24 10.37 -0.73 25.44
CA ALA A 24 11.81 -0.46 25.49
C ALA A 24 12.41 -0.86 26.84
N THR A 25 13.72 -0.97 26.92
CA THR A 25 14.39 -1.18 28.23
C THR A 25 14.40 0.06 29.10
N LYS A 26 14.42 1.25 28.48
CA LYS A 26 14.57 2.55 29.15
C LYS A 26 13.60 3.57 28.57
N ASN A 27 13.09 4.44 29.43
CA ASN A 27 12.19 5.54 29.08
C ASN A 27 12.72 6.42 27.94
N VAL A 28 14.01 6.76 27.94
CA VAL A 28 14.62 7.63 26.91
C VAL A 28 14.57 7.02 25.50
N VAL A 29 14.66 5.68 25.40
CA VAL A 29 14.56 4.97 24.13
C VAL A 29 13.11 5.00 23.65
N ALA A 30 12.17 4.64 24.53
CA ALA A 30 10.74 4.67 24.23
C ALA A 30 10.28 6.07 23.79
N ARG A 31 10.70 7.12 24.51
CA ARG A 31 10.35 8.51 24.16
C ARG A 31 10.86 8.90 22.79
N ARG A 32 12.10 8.52 22.44
CA ARG A 32 12.69 8.82 21.13
C ARG A 32 11.94 8.11 20.00
N GLU A 33 11.67 6.83 20.16
CA GLU A 33 10.99 6.02 19.15
C GLU A 33 9.50 6.38 19.02
N GLY A 34 8.84 6.75 20.12
CA GLY A 34 7.46 7.23 20.11
C GLY A 34 7.34 8.62 19.50
N ALA A 35 8.28 9.53 19.79
CA ALA A 35 8.34 10.84 19.14
C ALA A 35 8.47 10.70 17.62
N LEU A 36 9.34 9.80 17.16
CA LEU A 36 9.52 9.53 15.73
C LEU A 36 8.25 8.99 15.07
N GLU A 37 7.52 8.09 15.74
CA GLU A 37 6.26 7.54 15.21
C GLU A 37 5.13 8.54 15.15
N LEU A 38 5.07 9.43 16.14
CA LEU A 38 4.12 10.53 16.18
C LEU A 38 4.52 11.68 15.24
N GLU A 39 5.67 11.59 14.56
CA GLU A 39 6.28 12.68 13.77
C GLU A 39 6.43 13.99 14.57
N GLU A 40 6.66 13.86 15.88
CA GLU A 40 6.83 14.98 16.80
C GLU A 40 8.28 15.11 17.29
N GLU A 41 8.65 16.32 17.72
CA GLU A 41 9.97 16.54 18.31
C GLU A 41 10.09 15.83 19.68
N PHE A 42 11.30 15.38 20.00
CA PHE A 42 11.59 14.69 21.27
C PHE A 42 11.12 15.47 22.51
N ASN A 43 11.21 16.80 22.47
CA ASN A 43 10.83 17.68 23.57
C ASN A 43 9.32 17.99 23.63
N CYS A 44 8.57 17.69 22.56
CA CYS A 44 7.12 17.94 22.47
C CYS A 44 6.28 16.77 23.03
N VAL A 45 6.85 15.57 23.10
CA VAL A 45 6.14 14.40 23.67
C VAL A 45 6.42 14.22 25.16
N SER A 46 5.43 13.70 25.90
CA SER A 46 5.63 13.15 27.25
C SER A 46 5.79 11.63 27.21
N CYS A 47 6.52 11.04 28.15
CA CYS A 47 6.74 9.58 28.19
C CYS A 47 6.64 9.04 29.61
N LYS A 48 5.62 8.22 29.86
CA LYS A 48 5.33 7.62 31.18
C LYS A 48 5.37 6.10 31.11
N ARG A 49 5.73 5.47 32.23
CA ARG A 49 5.69 4.01 32.34
C ARG A 49 4.24 3.53 32.37
N LEU A 50 3.92 2.49 31.60
CA LEU A 50 2.60 1.86 31.57
C LEU A 50 2.70 0.37 31.95
N PRO A 51 2.80 0.01 33.25
CA PRO A 51 3.02 -1.38 33.66
C PRO A 51 1.91 -2.35 33.21
N ALA A 52 0.66 -1.87 33.13
CA ALA A 52 -0.49 -2.67 32.70
C ALA A 52 -0.30 -3.31 31.31
N ALA A 53 0.49 -2.67 30.43
CA ALA A 53 0.75 -3.14 29.08
C ALA A 53 1.97 -4.07 28.97
N ASP A 54 2.73 -4.32 30.03
CA ASP A 54 3.95 -5.16 29.97
C ASP A 54 3.68 -6.58 29.48
N LYS A 55 2.47 -7.10 29.73
CA LYS A 55 2.03 -8.42 29.24
C LYS A 55 2.12 -8.56 27.72
N TYR A 56 2.12 -7.44 26.99
CA TYR A 56 2.21 -7.40 25.52
C TYR A 56 3.64 -7.20 25.00
N ALA A 57 4.65 -7.10 25.87
CA ALA A 57 6.02 -6.78 25.45
C ALA A 57 6.63 -7.82 24.51
N THR A 58 6.22 -9.10 24.62
CA THR A 58 6.65 -10.17 23.71
C THR A 58 5.99 -10.09 22.34
N GLN A 59 4.78 -9.52 22.27
CA GLN A 59 4.07 -9.28 21.01
C GLN A 59 4.58 -8.01 20.31
N GLY A 60 5.14 -7.07 21.08
CA GLY A 60 5.67 -5.80 20.56
C GLY A 60 4.60 -4.76 20.23
N THR A 61 3.32 -5.12 20.32
CA THR A 61 2.17 -4.23 20.17
C THR A 61 1.08 -4.63 21.15
N VAL A 62 0.24 -3.67 21.55
CA VAL A 62 -0.98 -3.93 22.32
C VAL A 62 -2.12 -4.10 21.32
N PRO A 63 -2.89 -5.22 21.36
CA PRO A 63 -4.06 -5.38 20.51
C PRO A 63 -5.04 -4.20 20.68
N THR A 64 -5.62 -3.72 19.58
CA THR A 64 -6.56 -2.59 19.53
C THR A 64 -7.72 -2.79 20.49
N ARG A 65 -8.22 -4.03 20.60
CA ARG A 65 -9.26 -4.37 21.55
C ARG A 65 -8.84 -4.15 23.01
N ALA A 66 -7.60 -4.49 23.36
CA ALA A 66 -7.08 -4.25 24.71
C ALA A 66 -6.74 -2.77 24.96
N LEU A 67 -6.35 -2.01 23.94
CA LEU A 67 -6.21 -0.56 24.05
C LEU A 67 -7.54 0.07 24.51
N VAL A 68 -8.65 -0.33 23.90
CA VAL A 68 -9.99 0.14 24.27
C VAL A 68 -10.44 -0.43 25.61
N GLU A 69 -10.52 -1.76 25.74
CA GLU A 69 -11.21 -2.41 26.86
C GLU A 69 -10.38 -2.43 28.16
N ASP A 70 -9.05 -2.58 28.08
CA ASP A 70 -8.19 -2.71 29.27
C ASP A 70 -7.53 -1.39 29.67
N LEU A 71 -7.25 -0.51 28.70
CA LEU A 71 -6.45 0.70 28.91
C LEU A 71 -7.25 2.00 28.77
N GLY A 72 -8.51 1.93 28.28
CA GLY A 72 -9.40 3.08 28.16
C GLY A 72 -8.97 4.07 27.07
N TRP A 73 -8.32 3.59 26.01
CA TRP A 73 -7.91 4.41 24.88
C TRP A 73 -8.93 4.31 23.77
N TRP A 74 -9.26 5.42 23.12
CA TRP A 74 -10.03 5.34 21.88
C TRP A 74 -9.14 4.86 20.73
N GLN A 75 -9.78 4.30 19.71
CA GLN A 75 -9.16 3.87 18.45
C GLN A 75 -9.99 4.41 17.29
N GLU A 76 -9.39 4.60 16.12
CA GLU A 76 -10.13 5.10 14.96
C GLU A 76 -10.98 3.99 14.35
N CYS A 77 -12.25 4.31 14.05
CA CYS A 77 -13.09 3.46 13.23
C CYS A 77 -12.46 3.29 11.85
N GLY A 78 -12.25 2.04 11.42
CA GLY A 78 -11.60 1.72 10.13
C GLY A 78 -12.33 2.22 8.88
N TYR A 79 -13.53 2.80 9.01
CA TYR A 79 -14.28 3.40 7.90
C TYR A 79 -14.43 4.92 8.02
N CYS A 80 -15.05 5.41 9.10
CA CYS A 80 -15.40 6.83 9.22
C CYS A 80 -14.39 7.67 10.01
N CYS A 81 -13.33 7.05 10.54
CA CYS A 81 -12.31 7.68 11.39
C CYS A 81 -12.83 8.29 12.71
N CYS A 82 -14.10 8.09 13.07
CA CYS A 82 -14.59 8.48 14.39
C CYS A 82 -13.89 7.67 15.49
N HIS A 83 -13.76 8.27 16.68
CA HIS A 83 -13.25 7.56 17.85
C HIS A 83 -14.20 6.43 18.28
N VAL A 84 -13.61 5.27 18.56
CA VAL A 84 -14.23 4.08 19.12
C VAL A 84 -13.54 3.78 20.44
N ASP A 85 -14.29 3.90 21.53
CA ASP A 85 -13.85 3.71 22.90
C ASP A 85 -14.76 2.73 23.65
N ASP A 86 -14.61 2.65 24.97
CA ASP A 86 -15.40 1.75 25.82
C ASP A 86 -16.87 2.17 25.92
N GLU A 87 -17.17 3.46 25.74
CA GLU A 87 -18.52 4.06 25.73
C GLU A 87 -19.23 3.93 24.37
N THR A 88 -18.51 3.58 23.30
CA THR A 88 -19.09 3.39 21.96
C THR A 88 -19.96 2.13 21.92
N ASP A 89 -21.29 2.33 21.92
CA ASP A 89 -22.28 1.26 21.80
C ASP A 89 -22.32 0.69 20.37
N GLY A 90 -22.57 -0.62 20.26
CA GLY A 90 -22.62 -1.32 18.98
C GLY A 90 -21.28 -1.57 18.29
N ARG A 91 -20.14 -1.18 18.91
CA ARG A 91 -18.80 -1.38 18.34
C ARG A 91 -18.54 -2.84 17.95
N VAL A 92 -17.86 -3.02 16.83
CA VAL A 92 -17.46 -4.34 16.32
C VAL A 92 -15.97 -4.37 15.98
N TRP A 93 -15.44 -5.59 15.92
CA TRP A 93 -14.02 -5.86 15.69
C TRP A 93 -13.85 -6.74 14.45
N ASP A 94 -12.91 -6.39 13.58
CA ASP A 94 -12.41 -7.26 12.50
C ASP A 94 -10.89 -7.37 12.62
N GLY A 95 -10.41 -8.52 13.10
CA GLY A 95 -9.01 -8.66 13.50
C GLY A 95 -8.63 -7.61 14.56
N ASP A 96 -7.66 -6.76 14.22
CA ASP A 96 -7.15 -5.69 15.08
C ASP A 96 -7.70 -4.29 14.71
N THR A 97 -8.79 -4.23 13.93
CA THR A 97 -9.45 -2.98 13.53
C THR A 97 -10.76 -2.77 14.30
N ALA A 98 -10.95 -1.57 14.84
CA ALA A 98 -12.19 -1.15 15.49
C ALA A 98 -13.16 -0.52 14.48
N TYR A 99 -14.47 -0.69 14.71
CA TYR A 99 -15.51 0.04 13.98
C TYR A 99 -16.57 0.54 14.96
N CYS A 100 -17.18 1.68 14.63
CA CYS A 100 -18.31 2.22 15.40
C CYS A 100 -19.45 1.20 15.52
N ASP A 101 -19.76 0.51 14.42
CA ASP A 101 -20.85 -0.46 14.31
C ASP A 101 -20.66 -1.41 13.11
N ILE A 102 -21.60 -2.35 12.98
CA ILE A 102 -21.65 -3.30 11.87
C ILE A 102 -21.84 -2.60 10.50
N GLU A 103 -22.44 -1.42 10.45
CA GLU A 103 -22.62 -0.69 9.20
C GLU A 103 -21.28 -0.13 8.70
N CYS A 104 -20.48 0.48 9.58
CA CYS A 104 -19.15 0.96 9.26
C CYS A 104 -18.25 -0.18 8.79
N GLN A 105 -18.31 -1.34 9.44
CA GLN A 105 -17.59 -2.53 8.99
C GLN A 105 -18.02 -2.94 7.58
N ALA A 106 -19.33 -3.05 7.33
CA ALA A 106 -19.87 -3.43 6.02
C ALA A 106 -19.51 -2.43 4.91
N ARG A 107 -19.50 -1.12 5.21
CA ARG A 107 -19.11 -0.08 4.25
C ARG A 107 -17.64 -0.20 3.84
N LEU A 108 -16.73 -0.45 4.78
CA LEU A 108 -15.33 -0.69 4.43
C LEU A 108 -15.17 -1.96 3.59
N MET A 109 -15.88 -3.04 3.94
CA MET A 109 -15.85 -4.28 3.16
C MET A 109 -16.33 -4.06 1.72
N ASN A 110 -17.41 -3.30 1.53
CA ASN A 110 -17.89 -2.94 0.20
C ASN A 110 -16.87 -2.11 -0.58
N CYS A 111 -16.25 -1.09 0.05
CA CYS A 111 -15.17 -0.33 -0.59
C CYS A 111 -14.01 -1.22 -1.04
N ARG A 112 -13.60 -2.20 -0.21
CA ARG A 112 -12.54 -3.15 -0.56
C ARG A 112 -12.92 -4.07 -1.72
N ILE A 113 -14.18 -4.52 -1.79
CA ILE A 113 -14.70 -5.32 -2.89
C ILE A 113 -14.69 -4.51 -4.18
N ASP A 114 -15.15 -3.26 -4.15
CA ASP A 114 -15.15 -2.37 -5.31
C ASP A 114 -13.72 -2.08 -5.80
N ASP A 115 -12.80 -1.79 -4.88
CA ASP A 115 -11.38 -1.56 -5.20
C ASP A 115 -10.72 -2.81 -5.80
N GLU A 116 -11.06 -4.01 -5.33
CA GLU A 116 -10.57 -5.26 -5.87
C GLU A 116 -11.15 -5.54 -7.26
N ALA A 117 -12.45 -5.32 -7.45
CA ALA A 117 -13.10 -5.44 -8.73
C ALA A 117 -12.49 -4.47 -9.75
N GLU A 118 -12.24 -3.20 -9.38
CA GLU A 118 -11.60 -2.23 -10.26
C GLU A 118 -10.17 -2.64 -10.61
N ARG A 119 -9.36 -3.06 -9.62
CA ARG A 119 -8.00 -3.57 -9.86
C ARG A 119 -8.00 -4.77 -10.79
N LYS A 120 -8.94 -5.70 -10.60
CA LYS A 120 -9.08 -6.88 -11.46
C LYS A 120 -9.49 -6.49 -12.88
N CYS A 121 -10.50 -5.65 -13.05
CA CYS A 121 -10.92 -5.17 -14.36
C CYS A 121 -9.79 -4.44 -15.10
N LYS A 122 -9.02 -3.61 -14.39
CA LYS A 122 -7.84 -2.94 -14.94
C LYS A 122 -6.78 -3.95 -15.38
N HIS A 123 -6.45 -4.92 -14.52
CA HIS A 123 -5.46 -5.96 -14.84
C HIS A 123 -5.89 -6.79 -16.05
N ASP A 124 -7.14 -7.24 -16.08
CA ASP A 124 -7.70 -8.03 -17.19
C ASP A 124 -7.66 -7.23 -18.51
N ALA A 125 -7.98 -5.93 -18.47
CA ALA A 125 -7.90 -5.05 -19.63
C ALA A 125 -6.45 -4.83 -20.11
N GLU A 126 -5.51 -4.66 -19.18
CA GLU A 126 -4.08 -4.54 -19.48
C GLU A 126 -3.51 -5.82 -20.10
N GLN A 127 -3.90 -7.01 -19.60
CA GLN A 127 -3.51 -8.30 -20.19
C GLN A 127 -4.11 -8.50 -21.58
N ALA A 128 -5.39 -8.15 -21.78
CA ALA A 128 -6.03 -8.20 -23.09
C ALA A 128 -5.32 -7.27 -24.10
N ALA A 129 -4.93 -6.06 -23.66
CA ALA A 129 -4.18 -5.13 -24.49
C ALA A 129 -2.78 -5.68 -24.87
N ILE A 130 -2.08 -6.32 -23.93
CA ILE A 130 -0.78 -6.98 -24.21
C ILE A 130 -0.96 -8.03 -25.31
N ALA A 131 -1.97 -8.88 -25.21
CA ALA A 131 -2.25 -9.89 -26.24
C ALA A 131 -2.52 -9.27 -27.63
N VAL A 132 -3.23 -8.13 -27.68
CA VAL A 132 -3.44 -7.39 -28.93
C VAL A 132 -2.12 -6.86 -29.50
N ALA A 133 -1.22 -6.33 -28.67
CA ALA A 133 0.08 -5.85 -29.13
C ALA A 133 0.98 -6.98 -29.61
N GLU A 134 1.01 -8.12 -28.92
CA GLU A 134 1.78 -9.29 -29.34
C GLU A 134 1.30 -9.86 -30.68
N ALA A 135 -0.02 -9.82 -30.92
CA ALA A 135 -0.59 -10.21 -32.22
C ALA A 135 -0.29 -9.18 -33.33
N LYS A 136 -0.35 -7.88 -33.01
CA LYS A 136 -0.13 -6.79 -33.97
C LYS A 136 1.35 -6.60 -34.32
N PHE A 137 2.24 -6.86 -33.38
CA PHE A 137 3.68 -6.69 -33.50
C PHE A 137 4.39 -8.01 -33.15
N PRO A 138 4.49 -8.95 -34.11
CA PRO A 138 5.16 -10.22 -33.89
C PRO A 138 6.61 -10.04 -33.43
N GLY A 139 7.03 -10.80 -32.41
CA GLY A 139 8.41 -10.79 -31.91
C GLY A 139 8.76 -9.67 -30.93
N ILE A 140 7.78 -8.89 -30.46
CA ILE A 140 8.01 -7.96 -29.34
C ILE A 140 8.30 -8.70 -28.04
N THR A 141 8.99 -8.03 -27.12
CA THR A 141 9.36 -8.55 -25.80
C THR A 141 9.23 -7.46 -24.75
N ASP A 142 9.28 -7.83 -23.46
CA ASP A 142 9.29 -6.88 -22.34
C ASP A 142 8.07 -5.93 -22.39
N VAL A 143 6.90 -6.52 -22.69
CA VAL A 143 5.65 -5.79 -22.90
C VAL A 143 5.04 -5.42 -21.55
N THR A 144 4.76 -4.14 -21.36
CA THR A 144 4.08 -3.61 -20.19
C THR A 144 2.94 -2.70 -20.62
N ALA A 145 1.73 -2.94 -20.13
CA ALA A 145 0.60 -2.05 -20.32
C ALA A 145 0.44 -1.12 -19.11
N TYR A 146 0.01 0.11 -19.39
CA TYR A 146 -0.26 1.12 -18.38
C TYR A 146 -1.58 1.82 -18.70
N THR A 147 -2.54 1.73 -17.79
CA THR A 147 -3.78 2.50 -17.87
C THR A 147 -3.58 3.88 -17.24
N GLY A 148 -3.57 4.92 -18.07
CA GLY A 148 -3.46 6.32 -17.62
C GLY A 148 -4.77 6.89 -17.06
N HIS A 149 -4.70 8.12 -16.53
CA HIS A 149 -5.86 8.80 -15.92
C HIS A 149 -7.07 8.97 -16.85
N LYS A 150 -6.86 9.04 -18.17
CA LYS A 150 -7.93 9.13 -19.17
C LYS A 150 -8.54 7.76 -19.53
N LYS A 151 -8.19 6.70 -18.79
CA LYS A 151 -8.54 5.30 -19.07
C LYS A 151 -8.06 4.80 -20.45
N THR A 152 -7.07 5.47 -21.03
CA THR A 152 -6.36 5.00 -22.22
C THR A 152 -5.25 4.03 -21.79
N ILE A 153 -5.15 2.89 -22.47
CA ILE A 153 -4.09 1.90 -22.22
C ILE A 153 -2.94 2.19 -23.18
N THR A 154 -1.78 2.54 -22.64
CA THR A 154 -0.53 2.70 -23.38
C THR A 154 0.35 1.48 -23.12
N LEU A 155 0.85 0.88 -24.20
CA LEU A 155 1.75 -0.26 -24.15
C LEU A 155 3.17 0.18 -24.42
N TYR A 156 4.09 -0.34 -23.64
CA TYR A 156 5.53 -0.20 -23.86
C TYR A 156 6.12 -1.56 -24.13
N PHE A 157 6.95 -1.67 -25.16
CA PHE A 157 7.57 -2.94 -25.53
C PHE A 157 8.90 -2.73 -26.22
N ARG A 158 9.74 -3.76 -26.19
CA ARG A 158 10.93 -3.85 -27.03
C ARG A 158 10.59 -4.58 -28.32
N PHE A 159 11.26 -4.23 -29.40
CA PHE A 159 11.09 -4.85 -30.71
C PHE A 159 12.46 -5.26 -31.29
N PRO A 160 12.50 -6.20 -32.25
CA PRO A 160 13.74 -6.64 -32.88
C PRO A 160 14.56 -5.48 -33.46
N GLY A 161 15.82 -5.37 -33.02
CA GLY A 161 16.74 -4.31 -33.46
C GLY A 161 16.60 -2.97 -32.74
N GLY A 162 15.59 -2.78 -31.88
CA GLY A 162 15.43 -1.58 -31.05
C GLY A 162 16.33 -1.61 -29.80
N LYS A 163 16.85 -0.45 -29.40
CA LYS A 163 17.63 -0.27 -28.18
C LYS A 163 16.75 0.11 -26.98
N GLU A 164 15.80 1.00 -27.21
CA GLU A 164 14.84 1.50 -26.24
C GLU A 164 13.45 0.86 -26.42
N ARG A 165 12.57 1.08 -25.44
CA ARG A 165 11.16 0.68 -25.56
C ARG A 165 10.42 1.62 -26.52
N ALA A 166 9.61 1.03 -27.38
CA ALA A 166 8.58 1.73 -28.14
C ALA A 166 7.32 1.90 -27.28
N SER A 167 6.50 2.91 -27.59
CA SER A 167 5.21 3.14 -26.96
C SER A 167 4.08 3.12 -27.99
N TRP A 168 2.99 2.42 -27.71
CA TRP A 168 1.82 2.35 -28.57
C TRP A 168 0.56 2.47 -27.72
N ASP A 169 -0.31 3.42 -28.05
CA ASP A 169 -1.63 3.46 -27.44
C ASP A 169 -2.49 2.36 -28.05
N LEU A 170 -3.28 1.66 -27.23
CA LEU A 170 -4.20 0.63 -27.69
C LEU A 170 -5.11 1.20 -28.79
N ASP A 171 -5.17 0.51 -29.92
CA ASP A 171 -5.85 0.93 -31.16
C ASP A 171 -5.32 2.20 -31.83
N GLY A 172 -4.21 2.75 -31.33
CA GLY A 172 -3.51 3.88 -31.95
C GLY A 172 -2.97 3.55 -33.33
N GLU A 173 -2.96 4.55 -34.21
CA GLU A 173 -2.38 4.44 -35.55
C GLU A 173 -0.85 4.53 -35.52
N PHE A 174 -0.30 5.30 -34.57
CA PHE A 174 1.12 5.61 -34.50
C PHE A 174 1.80 4.90 -33.33
N VAL A 175 3.04 4.46 -33.57
CA VAL A 175 3.94 3.95 -32.54
C VAL A 175 5.03 5.00 -32.29
N GLY A 176 5.14 5.44 -31.04
CA GLY A 176 6.21 6.30 -30.58
C GLY A 176 7.50 5.50 -30.40
N THR A 177 8.61 6.00 -30.93
CA THR A 177 9.94 5.41 -30.77
C THR A 177 10.97 6.49 -30.47
N ASN A 178 12.10 6.10 -29.87
CA ASN A 178 13.22 7.00 -29.69
C ASN A 178 13.88 7.32 -31.04
N HIS A 179 14.42 8.52 -31.22
CA HIS A 179 15.07 8.95 -32.47
C HIS A 179 16.18 8.00 -32.95
N ILE A 180 16.91 7.34 -32.04
CA ILE A 180 17.96 6.37 -32.38
C ILE A 180 17.41 5.07 -33.00
N ASP A 181 16.14 4.79 -32.77
CA ASP A 181 15.47 3.54 -33.09
C ASP A 181 14.48 3.68 -34.27
N VAL A 182 14.39 4.87 -34.87
CA VAL A 182 13.49 5.14 -36.01
C VAL A 182 13.79 4.23 -37.21
N GLU A 183 15.05 4.11 -37.61
CA GLU A 183 15.43 3.26 -38.75
C GLU A 183 15.30 1.76 -38.43
N PRO A 184 15.77 1.26 -37.26
CA PRO A 184 15.46 -0.10 -36.82
C PRO A 184 13.96 -0.41 -36.80
N PHE A 185 13.12 0.52 -36.32
CA PHE A 185 11.69 0.31 -36.25
C PHE A 185 11.04 0.27 -37.64
N LYS A 186 11.46 1.13 -38.58
CA LYS A 186 11.01 1.05 -39.98
C LYS A 186 11.37 -0.30 -40.61
N ALA A 187 12.58 -0.80 -40.36
CA ALA A 187 13.02 -2.10 -40.86
C ALA A 187 12.17 -3.24 -40.28
N TYR A 188 11.87 -3.19 -38.98
CA TYR A 188 10.98 -4.13 -38.30
C TYR A 188 9.55 -4.10 -38.87
N MET A 189 8.94 -2.91 -38.99
CA MET A 189 7.59 -2.80 -39.57
C MET A 189 7.54 -3.27 -41.02
N ALA A 190 8.62 -3.09 -41.79
CA ALA A 190 8.74 -3.62 -43.14
C ALA A 190 8.86 -5.15 -43.19
N SER A 191 9.49 -5.79 -42.19
CA SER A 191 9.56 -7.26 -42.12
C SER A 191 8.19 -7.87 -41.79
N ILE A 192 7.46 -7.29 -40.84
CA ILE A 192 6.10 -7.74 -40.49
C ILE A 192 5.17 -7.70 -41.71
N ARG A 193 5.24 -6.64 -42.52
CA ARG A 193 4.42 -6.51 -43.74
C ARG A 193 4.73 -7.56 -44.80
N LYS A 194 5.98 -8.04 -44.87
CA LYS A 194 6.39 -9.09 -45.80
C LYS A 194 5.93 -10.48 -45.35
N GLU A 195 5.85 -10.72 -44.05
CA GLU A 195 5.39 -11.99 -43.47
C GLU A 195 3.86 -12.15 -43.52
N ALA A 196 3.13 -11.06 -43.70
CA ALA A 196 1.67 -11.04 -43.84
C ALA A 196 1.16 -11.22 -45.29
N GLN A 197 2.06 -11.36 -46.28
CA GLN A 197 1.75 -11.66 -47.70
C GLN A 197 1.95 -13.14 -48.01
#